data_AF-A0A366H4Q1-F1
#
_entry.id   AF-A0A366H4Q1-F1
#
_cell.length_a   1.000
_cell.length_b   1.000
_cell.length_c   1.000
_cell.angle_alpha   90.00
_cell.angle_beta   90.00
_cell.angle_gamma   90.00
#
_symmetry.space_group_name_H-M   'P 1'
#
loop_
_entity.id
_entity.type
_entity.pdbx_description
1 polymer ?
#
loop_
_entity_poly.entity_id
_entity_poly.type
_entity_poly.pdbx_seq_one_letter_code
_entity_poly.pdbx_strand_id
1 'polypeptide(L)'
;RGRDPLIAFVATLGYSRASWVRFTNNERADTLSTCLAQAFVYFGGVPQHVLFDNAGTIVIERDAYGEGQHRWHGQMLALADTYGFAPRLCRPYRAKTKGKVERFNGYLKGSFCVPLAATLRQAGLRLDVEAANAHVGRWLTEVANSRIHGTTGERPDRRMISEHSALLPLPELHRPTLLPIDVNRHQRVMPLESLQHPLSVYNALLEARA
;
A
#
# COMPACT_ATOMS: atom_id res chain seq x y z
N ARG A 1 19.02 12.91 11.96
CA ARG A 1 18.49 11.80 11.12
C ARG A 1 19.42 10.61 11.34
N GLY A 2 18.91 9.46 11.79
CA GLY A 2 19.74 8.28 12.11
C GLY A 2 20.30 7.58 10.86
N ARG A 3 21.17 6.59 11.05
CA ARG A 3 21.81 5.81 9.97
C ARG A 3 20.82 5.13 9.01
N ASP A 4 19.62 4.79 9.50
CA ASP A 4 18.54 4.17 8.71
C ASP A 4 17.23 4.95 8.90
N PRO A 5 16.89 5.89 7.99
CA PRO A 5 15.66 6.64 8.11
C PRO A 5 14.46 5.75 7.76
N LEU A 6 13.57 5.52 8.73
CA LEU A 6 12.27 4.90 8.50
C LEU A 6 11.26 5.99 8.11
N ILE A 7 10.92 6.07 6.84
CA ILE A 7 10.02 7.08 6.27
C ILE A 7 8.70 6.41 5.91
N ALA A 8 7.57 7.01 6.26
CA ALA A 8 6.26 6.48 5.92
C ALA A 8 5.61 7.33 4.82
N PHE A 9 5.35 6.72 3.67
CA PHE A 9 4.41 7.27 2.70
C PHE A 9 2.99 6.93 3.16
N VAL A 10 2.12 7.94 3.24
CA VAL A 10 0.73 7.80 3.65
C VAL A 10 -0.18 8.39 2.58
N ALA A 11 -1.04 7.56 2.01
CA ALA A 11 -2.15 8.01 1.18
C ALA A 11 -3.45 7.88 1.98
N THR A 12 -4.36 8.86 1.88
CA THR A 12 -5.65 8.81 2.56
C THR A 12 -6.73 9.39 1.68
N LEU A 13 -7.79 8.62 1.48
CA LEU A 13 -8.93 9.03 0.68
C LEU A 13 -9.73 10.16 1.34
N GLY A 14 -10.28 11.01 0.49
CA GLY A 14 -10.88 12.28 0.86
C GLY A 14 -12.18 12.12 1.64
N TYR A 15 -13.03 11.17 1.24
CA TYR A 15 -14.35 10.95 1.81
C TYR A 15 -14.36 9.86 2.88
N SER A 16 -13.86 8.66 2.57
CA SER A 16 -13.91 7.49 3.45
C SER A 16 -12.95 7.56 4.63
N ARG A 17 -11.87 8.35 4.51
CA ARG A 17 -10.71 8.31 5.43
C ARG A 17 -9.97 6.98 5.38
N ALA A 18 -10.21 6.13 4.38
CA ALA A 18 -9.42 4.93 4.20
C ALA A 18 -7.98 5.34 3.88
N SER A 19 -7.04 4.70 4.56
CA SER A 19 -5.62 5.04 4.44
C SER A 19 -4.84 3.84 3.95
N TRP A 20 -3.75 4.13 3.25
CA TRP A 20 -2.73 3.17 2.85
C TRP A 20 -1.36 3.70 3.24
N VAL A 21 -0.48 2.81 3.67
CA VAL A 21 0.84 3.16 4.19
C VAL A 21 1.89 2.23 3.63
N ARG A 22 3.03 2.80 3.24
CA ARG A 22 4.24 2.08 2.86
C ARG A 22 5.45 2.72 3.51
N PHE A 23 6.29 1.91 4.14
CA PHE A 23 7.56 2.36 4.67
C PHE A 23 8.65 2.29 3.60
N THR A 24 9.51 3.30 3.58
CA THR A 24 10.63 3.46 2.65
C THR A 24 11.85 3.96 3.41
N ASN A 25 13.03 3.86 2.77
CA ASN A 25 14.28 4.41 3.31
C ASN A 25 14.67 5.75 2.65
N ASN A 26 13.84 6.28 1.77
CA ASN A 26 14.12 7.49 1.00
C ASN A 26 12.83 8.19 0.53
N GLU A 27 12.98 9.46 0.16
CA GLU A 27 11.91 10.35 -0.31
C GLU A 27 12.12 10.73 -1.79
N ARG A 28 12.68 9.83 -2.63
CA ARG A 28 12.90 10.13 -4.05
C ARG A 28 11.61 10.07 -4.86
N ALA A 29 11.59 10.76 -6.00
CA ALA A 29 10.42 10.86 -6.88
C ALA A 29 9.98 9.49 -7.46
N ASP A 30 10.92 8.60 -7.77
CA ASP A 30 10.64 7.24 -8.25
C ASP A 30 9.96 6.38 -7.17
N THR A 31 10.45 6.48 -5.94
CA THR A 31 9.90 5.78 -4.78
C THR A 31 8.49 6.30 -4.48
N LEU A 32 8.29 7.62 -4.56
CA LEU A 32 6.98 8.25 -4.42
C LEU A 32 6.00 7.78 -5.50
N SER A 33 6.43 7.73 -6.76
CA SER A 33 5.60 7.31 -7.89
C SER A 33 5.16 5.85 -7.75
N THR A 34 6.08 4.99 -7.30
CA THR A 34 5.79 3.58 -6.98
C THR A 34 4.78 3.47 -5.84
N CYS A 35 4.94 4.27 -4.78
CA CYS A 35 4.01 4.28 -3.65
C CYS A 35 2.60 4.74 -4.06
N LEU A 36 2.48 5.76 -4.91
CA LEU A 36 1.19 6.22 -5.44
C LEU A 36 0.51 5.13 -6.27
N ALA A 37 1.22 4.51 -7.20
CA ALA A 37 0.71 3.40 -8.00
C ALA A 37 0.16 2.27 -7.11
N GLN A 38 0.94 1.84 -6.12
CA GLN A 38 0.52 0.80 -5.17
C GLN A 38 -0.69 1.23 -4.32
N ALA A 39 -0.76 2.51 -3.93
CA ALA A 39 -1.90 3.05 -3.20
C ALA A 39 -3.18 3.02 -4.05
N PHE A 40 -3.10 3.40 -5.33
CA PHE A 40 -4.26 3.34 -6.25
C PHE A 40 -4.75 1.90 -6.42
N VAL A 41 -3.83 0.95 -6.59
CA VAL A 41 -4.16 -0.48 -6.62
C VAL A 41 -4.87 -0.92 -5.34
N TYR A 42 -4.36 -0.51 -4.17
CA TYR A 42 -4.99 -0.82 -2.88
C TYR A 42 -6.40 -0.24 -2.75
N PHE A 43 -6.62 0.98 -3.21
CA PHE A 43 -7.95 1.62 -3.17
C PHE A 43 -8.91 1.09 -4.24
N GLY A 44 -8.43 0.31 -5.21
CA GLY A 44 -9.21 -0.18 -6.35
C GLY A 44 -9.47 0.87 -7.43
N GLY A 45 -8.86 2.05 -7.34
CA GLY A 45 -9.10 3.16 -8.26
C GLY A 45 -8.23 4.38 -7.98
N VAL A 46 -8.31 5.36 -8.88
CA VAL A 46 -7.51 6.58 -8.82
C VAL A 46 -8.40 7.76 -8.42
N PRO A 47 -8.05 8.55 -7.40
CA PRO A 47 -8.79 9.78 -7.10
C PRO A 47 -8.55 10.82 -8.19
N GLN A 48 -9.59 11.59 -8.54
CA GLN A 48 -9.49 12.67 -9.55
C GLN A 48 -8.47 13.75 -9.18
N HIS A 49 -8.26 13.97 -7.89
CA HIS A 49 -7.31 14.94 -7.36
C HIS A 49 -6.41 14.31 -6.31
N VAL A 50 -5.10 14.39 -6.52
CA VAL A 50 -4.09 13.97 -5.53
C VAL A 50 -3.47 15.20 -4.90
N LEU A 51 -3.64 15.33 -3.60
CA LEU A 51 -3.11 16.46 -2.83
C LEU A 51 -1.78 16.09 -2.19
N PHE A 52 -0.76 16.89 -2.46
CA PHE A 52 0.57 16.74 -1.89
C PHE A 52 0.87 17.84 -0.87
N ASP A 53 1.52 17.46 0.23
CA ASP A 53 1.92 18.37 1.32
C ASP A 53 3.36 18.90 1.15
N ASN A 54 4.25 18.10 0.57
CA ASN A 54 5.65 18.44 0.35
C ASN A 54 5.93 18.84 -1.10
N ALA A 55 6.14 20.12 -1.34
CA ALA A 55 6.54 20.61 -2.66
C ALA A 55 7.96 20.19 -3.05
N GLY A 56 8.91 20.06 -2.12
CA GLY A 56 10.33 19.88 -2.49
C GLY A 56 10.64 18.54 -3.18
N THR A 57 9.85 17.50 -2.91
CA THR A 57 10.00 16.17 -3.54
C THR A 57 9.29 16.07 -4.89
N ILE A 58 8.38 17.00 -5.19
CA ILE A 58 7.36 16.83 -6.23
C ILE A 58 7.35 18.01 -7.21
N VAL A 59 7.90 19.14 -6.79
CA VAL A 59 7.92 20.43 -7.47
C VAL A 59 9.35 20.91 -7.55
N ILE A 60 9.83 21.03 -8.78
CA ILE A 60 11.13 21.59 -9.14
C ILE A 60 11.13 23.12 -8.92
N GLU A 61 9.99 23.80 -9.12
CA GLU A 61 9.86 25.25 -8.89
C GLU A 61 8.40 25.64 -8.61
N ARG A 62 8.15 26.44 -7.56
CA ARG A 62 6.80 26.92 -7.24
C ARG A 62 6.47 28.16 -8.06
N ASP A 63 5.23 28.27 -8.54
CA ASP A 63 4.70 29.42 -9.27
C ASP A 63 5.53 29.81 -10.51
N ALA A 64 6.22 28.83 -11.12
CA ALA A 64 7.10 29.02 -12.27
C ALA A 64 6.38 29.63 -13.48
N TYR A 65 5.06 29.44 -13.58
CA TYR A 65 4.24 29.94 -14.68
C TYR A 65 3.00 30.73 -14.20
N GLY A 66 2.98 31.16 -12.93
CA GLY A 66 1.86 31.87 -12.29
C GLY A 66 1.32 31.18 -11.02
N GLU A 67 0.39 31.83 -10.33
CA GLU A 67 -0.13 31.36 -9.04
C GLU A 67 -0.77 29.96 -9.15
N GLY A 68 -0.16 28.96 -8.52
CA GLY A 68 -0.60 27.56 -8.57
C GLY A 68 -0.09 26.76 -9.78
N GLN A 69 0.71 27.36 -10.66
CA GLN A 69 1.37 26.69 -11.79
C GLN A 69 2.80 26.30 -11.40
N HIS A 70 2.91 25.14 -10.76
CA HIS A 70 4.17 24.59 -10.28
C HIS A 70 4.89 23.81 -11.38
N ARG A 71 6.23 23.92 -11.46
CA ARG A 71 7.05 23.02 -12.30
C ARG A 71 7.17 21.69 -11.58
N TRP A 72 6.32 20.73 -11.96
CA TRP A 72 6.32 19.38 -11.41
C TRP A 72 7.52 18.57 -11.91
N HIS A 73 7.97 17.57 -11.15
CA HIS A 73 8.90 16.56 -11.67
C HIS A 73 8.25 15.84 -12.87
N GLY A 74 8.99 15.68 -13.98
CA GLY A 74 8.47 15.05 -15.20
C GLY A 74 7.88 13.65 -14.96
N GLN A 75 8.47 12.88 -14.03
CA GLN A 75 7.94 11.59 -13.60
C GLN A 75 6.56 11.68 -12.94
N MET A 76 6.30 12.72 -12.14
CA MET A 76 4.99 12.94 -11.52
C MET A 76 3.93 13.32 -12.56
N LEU A 77 4.30 14.15 -13.54
CA LEU A 77 3.40 14.49 -14.64
C LEU A 77 3.07 13.28 -15.52
N ALA A 78 4.07 12.47 -15.85
CA ALA A 78 3.86 11.23 -16.59
C ALA A 78 2.96 10.24 -15.82
N LEU A 79 3.13 10.14 -14.49
CA LEU A 79 2.27 9.33 -13.65
C LEU A 79 0.83 9.87 -13.60
N ALA A 80 0.68 11.19 -13.46
CA ALA A 80 -0.60 11.87 -13.47
C ALA A 80 -1.37 11.63 -14.77
N ASP A 81 -0.69 11.73 -15.91
CA ASP A 81 -1.25 11.46 -17.23
C ASP A 81 -1.67 9.98 -17.36
N THR A 82 -0.76 9.07 -17.00
CA THR A 82 -0.98 7.62 -17.06
C THR A 82 -2.20 7.16 -16.24
N TYR A 83 -2.37 7.71 -15.04
CA TYR A 83 -3.45 7.34 -14.12
C TYR A 83 -4.67 8.29 -14.19
N GLY A 84 -4.59 9.37 -14.98
CA GLY A 84 -5.66 10.35 -15.18
C GLY A 84 -5.97 11.27 -13.98
N PHE A 85 -5.08 11.37 -12.98
CA PHE A 85 -5.32 12.25 -11.82
C PHE A 85 -4.72 13.64 -12.01
N ALA A 86 -5.34 14.66 -11.43
CA ALA A 86 -4.77 16.01 -11.39
C ALA A 86 -3.97 16.23 -10.09
N PRO A 87 -2.64 16.41 -10.15
CA PRO A 87 -1.82 16.72 -8.99
C PRO A 87 -2.13 18.14 -8.47
N ARG A 88 -2.23 18.30 -7.16
CA ARG A 88 -2.48 19.58 -6.51
C ARG A 88 -1.56 19.74 -5.30
N LEU A 89 -0.98 20.92 -5.14
CA LEU A 89 -0.29 21.25 -3.90
C LEU A 89 -1.27 21.76 -2.85
N CYS A 90 -1.03 21.40 -1.60
CA CYS A 90 -1.66 22.06 -0.48
C CYS A 90 -1.21 23.53 -0.44
N ARG A 91 -2.16 24.45 -0.59
CA ARG A 91 -1.89 25.89 -0.37
C ARG A 91 -1.44 26.10 1.09
N PRO A 92 -0.40 26.92 1.33
CA PRO A 92 -0.11 27.42 2.68
C PRO A 92 -1.39 28.01 3.29
N TYR A 93 -1.60 27.84 4.60
CA TYR A 93 -2.77 28.32 5.34
C TYR A 93 -4.13 27.60 5.17
N ARG A 94 -4.25 26.52 4.38
CA ARG A 94 -5.49 25.70 4.37
C ARG A 94 -5.49 24.61 5.46
N ALA A 95 -5.69 25.02 6.72
CA ALA A 95 -5.63 24.16 7.92
C ALA A 95 -6.50 22.89 7.88
N LYS A 96 -7.63 22.90 7.15
CA LYS A 96 -8.58 21.77 7.12
C LYS A 96 -8.02 20.50 6.49
N THR A 97 -7.15 20.59 5.48
CA THR A 97 -6.61 19.42 4.78
C THR A 97 -5.39 18.85 5.49
N LYS A 98 -4.54 19.73 6.05
CA LYS A 98 -3.35 19.37 6.83
C LYS A 98 -3.71 18.52 8.06
N GLY A 99 -4.78 18.88 8.77
CA GLY A 99 -5.22 18.16 9.97
C GLY A 99 -5.76 16.73 9.75
N LYS A 100 -6.05 16.30 8.51
CA LYS A 100 -6.49 14.93 8.23
C LYS A 100 -5.31 13.95 8.30
N VAL A 101 -4.24 14.29 7.57
CA VAL A 101 -3.02 13.47 7.48
C VAL A 101 -2.25 13.54 8.80
N GLU A 102 -2.16 14.71 9.45
CA GLU A 102 -1.48 14.83 10.75
C GLU A 102 -2.11 13.95 11.84
N ARG A 103 -3.45 13.91 11.92
CA ARG A 103 -4.15 13.03 12.87
C ARG A 103 -3.89 11.56 12.57
N PHE A 104 -3.90 11.18 11.29
CA PHE A 104 -3.59 9.80 10.91
C PHE A 104 -2.13 9.46 11.21
N ASN A 105 -1.17 10.35 10.96
CA ASN A 105 0.24 10.12 11.27
C ASN A 105 0.47 9.95 12.78
N GLY A 106 -0.22 10.73 13.61
CA GLY A 106 -0.23 10.52 15.06
C GLY A 106 -0.78 9.15 15.45
N TYR A 107 -1.90 8.74 14.84
CA TYR A 107 -2.50 7.42 15.05
C TYR A 107 -1.58 6.27 14.61
N LEU A 108 -1.00 6.35 13.40
CA LEU A 108 -0.03 5.40 12.87
C LEU A 108 1.16 5.25 13.83
N LYS A 109 1.72 6.37 14.30
CA LYS A 109 2.84 6.31 15.25
C LYS A 109 2.44 5.64 16.56
N GLY A 110 1.32 6.03 17.16
CA GLY A 110 0.89 5.57 18.47
C GLY A 110 0.35 4.14 18.51
N SER A 111 -0.33 3.70 17.45
CA SER A 111 -1.02 2.41 17.42
C SER A 111 -0.36 1.34 16.54
N PHE A 112 0.58 1.72 15.68
CA PHE A 112 1.36 0.77 14.87
C PHE A 112 2.85 0.83 15.22
N CYS A 113 3.52 1.97 14.99
CA CYS A 113 4.98 2.03 15.06
C CYS A 113 5.50 1.77 16.48
N VAL A 114 4.90 2.40 17.50
CA VAL A 114 5.33 2.24 18.91
C VAL A 114 5.08 0.81 19.41
N PRO A 115 3.87 0.22 19.27
CA PRO A 115 3.64 -1.17 19.66
C PRO A 115 4.54 -2.17 18.92
N LEU A 116 4.65 -2.04 17.59
CA LEU A 116 5.49 -2.96 16.80
C LEU A 116 6.96 -2.88 17.19
N ALA A 117 7.49 -1.66 17.39
CA ALA A 117 8.87 -1.49 17.85
C ALA A 117 9.10 -2.08 19.24
N ALA A 118 8.10 -2.04 20.14
CA ALA A 118 8.20 -2.66 21.45
C ALA A 118 8.23 -4.20 21.34
N THR A 119 7.34 -4.80 20.54
CA THR A 119 7.31 -6.25 20.29
C THR A 119 8.60 -6.75 19.66
N LEU A 120 9.13 -6.05 18.63
CA LEU A 120 10.37 -6.44 17.99
C LEU A 120 11.56 -6.37 18.96
N ARG A 121 11.62 -5.34 19.82
CA ARG A 121 12.68 -5.22 20.83
C ARG A 121 12.67 -6.38 21.82
N GLN A 122 11.51 -6.88 22.22
CA GLN A 122 11.41 -8.05 23.10
C GLN A 122 11.99 -9.31 22.46
N ALA A 123 11.92 -9.41 21.13
CA ALA A 123 12.55 -10.47 20.35
C ALA A 123 14.01 -10.18 19.94
N GLY A 124 14.61 -9.09 20.45
CA GLY A 124 15.98 -8.67 20.09
C GLY A 124 16.10 -8.07 18.67
N LEU A 125 14.98 -7.81 18.00
CA LEU A 125 14.92 -7.25 16.65
C LEU A 125 14.71 -5.72 16.69
N ARG A 126 15.02 -5.07 15.57
CA ARG A 126 14.82 -3.63 15.38
C ARG A 126 13.71 -3.40 14.36
N LEU A 127 12.97 -2.30 14.52
CA LEU A 127 12.02 -1.86 13.53
C LEU A 127 12.77 -1.22 12.35
N ASP A 128 12.74 -1.91 11.21
CA ASP A 128 13.24 -1.42 9.92
C ASP A 128 12.12 -1.38 8.87
N VAL A 129 12.48 -1.04 7.63
CA VAL A 129 11.52 -0.91 6.52
C VAL A 129 10.86 -2.25 6.17
N GLU A 130 11.61 -3.34 6.23
CA GLU A 130 11.11 -4.67 5.87
C GLU A 130 10.12 -5.17 6.92
N ALA A 131 10.51 -5.14 8.20
CA ALA A 131 9.65 -5.50 9.31
C ALA A 131 8.38 -4.64 9.34
N ALA A 132 8.51 -3.32 9.15
CA ALA A 132 7.34 -2.45 9.11
C ALA A 132 6.38 -2.82 7.97
N ASN A 133 6.89 -3.05 6.75
CA ASN A 133 6.06 -3.41 5.61
C ASN A 133 5.44 -4.81 5.71
N ALA A 134 6.10 -5.76 6.39
CA ALA A 134 5.55 -7.09 6.64
C ALA A 134 4.30 -7.04 7.55
N HIS A 135 4.21 -6.06 8.44
CA HIS A 135 3.09 -5.94 9.39
C HIS A 135 2.03 -4.90 9.02
N VAL A 136 2.41 -3.84 8.28
CA VAL A 136 1.51 -2.69 8.06
C VAL A 136 0.26 -3.05 7.26
N GLY A 137 0.35 -3.95 6.27
CA GLY A 137 -0.79 -4.33 5.44
C GLY A 137 -1.92 -4.99 6.26
N ARG A 138 -1.54 -5.90 7.17
CA ARG A 138 -2.47 -6.53 8.10
C ARG A 138 -3.08 -5.50 9.05
N TRP A 139 -2.24 -4.65 9.63
CA TRP A 139 -2.71 -3.59 10.54
C TRP A 139 -3.66 -2.61 9.86
N LEU A 140 -3.41 -2.23 8.59
CA LEU A 140 -4.31 -1.37 7.83
C LEU A 140 -5.70 -1.99 7.68
N THR A 141 -5.74 -3.26 7.33
CA THR A 141 -6.99 -3.99 7.06
C THR A 141 -7.76 -4.28 8.33
N GLU A 142 -7.10 -4.83 9.35
CA GLU A 142 -7.75 -5.32 10.57
C GLU A 142 -7.97 -4.23 11.63
N VAL A 143 -7.16 -3.16 11.62
CA VAL A 143 -7.17 -2.14 12.68
C VAL A 143 -7.48 -0.75 12.14
N ALA A 144 -6.67 -0.23 11.21
CA ALA A 144 -6.76 1.17 10.83
C ALA A 144 -8.03 1.51 10.04
N ASN A 145 -8.38 0.70 9.04
CA ASN A 145 -9.54 0.91 8.18
C ASN A 145 -10.80 0.20 8.70
N SER A 146 -10.67 -0.71 9.66
CA SER A 146 -11.81 -1.40 10.32
C SER A 146 -12.35 -0.69 11.57
N ARG A 147 -11.68 0.35 12.06
CA ARG A 147 -12.11 1.12 13.25
C ARG A 147 -13.26 2.08 12.94
N ILE A 148 -14.04 2.42 13.97
CA ILE A 148 -14.95 3.58 13.90
C ILE A 148 -14.10 4.87 13.89
N HIS A 149 -14.11 5.60 12.78
CA HIS A 149 -13.26 6.77 12.61
C HIS A 149 -13.90 8.01 13.27
N GLY A 150 -13.18 8.65 14.20
CA GLY A 150 -13.75 9.67 15.10
C GLY A 150 -14.36 10.92 14.43
N THR A 151 -13.99 11.25 13.18
CA THR A 151 -14.62 12.37 12.44
C THR A 151 -15.83 11.95 11.63
N THR A 152 -15.87 10.70 11.15
CA THR A 152 -16.93 10.22 10.25
C THR A 152 -17.98 9.39 10.98
N GLY A 153 -17.69 8.88 12.18
CA GLY A 153 -18.60 8.01 12.95
C GLY A 153 -18.76 6.61 12.36
N GLU A 154 -18.03 6.30 11.30
CA GLU A 154 -18.19 5.08 10.50
C GLU A 154 -16.82 4.44 10.22
N ARG A 155 -16.84 3.19 9.76
CA ARG A 155 -15.61 2.49 9.37
C ARG A 155 -15.11 2.95 8.01
N PRO A 156 -13.81 3.31 7.88
CA PRO A 156 -13.23 3.69 6.60
C PRO A 156 -13.38 2.65 5.50
N ASP A 157 -13.20 1.36 5.81
CA ASP A 157 -13.36 0.26 4.84
C ASP A 157 -14.77 0.20 4.24
N ARG A 158 -15.81 0.41 5.05
CA ARG A 158 -17.21 0.46 4.59
C ARG A 158 -17.48 1.67 3.73
N ARG A 159 -17.00 2.86 4.13
CA ARG A 159 -17.16 4.09 3.34
C ARG A 159 -16.37 4.06 2.04
N MET A 160 -15.24 3.34 2.00
CA MET A 160 -14.42 3.19 0.81
C MET A 160 -15.19 2.51 -0.33
N ILE A 161 -16.05 1.54 -0.01
CA ILE A 161 -16.93 0.89 -0.99
C ILE A 161 -17.80 1.93 -1.72
N SER A 162 -18.35 2.89 -0.98
CA SER A 162 -19.14 3.99 -1.57
C SER A 162 -18.27 5.01 -2.31
N GLU A 163 -17.04 5.28 -1.86
CA GLU A 163 -16.13 6.19 -2.54
C GLU A 163 -15.59 5.60 -3.85
N HIS A 164 -15.49 4.28 -3.94
CA HIS A 164 -14.94 3.57 -5.10
C HIS A 164 -15.66 3.94 -6.40
N SER A 165 -16.98 4.16 -6.38
CA SER A 165 -17.73 4.57 -7.58
C SER A 165 -17.38 5.97 -8.10
N ALA A 166 -16.72 6.80 -7.29
CA ALA A 166 -16.26 8.14 -7.66
C ALA A 166 -14.77 8.17 -8.08
N LEU A 167 -14.07 7.06 -7.93
CA LEU A 167 -12.69 6.91 -8.39
C LEU A 167 -12.66 6.65 -9.89
N LEU A 168 -11.61 7.16 -10.54
CA LEU A 168 -11.27 6.80 -11.90
C LEU A 168 -10.80 5.33 -11.93
N PRO A 169 -11.05 4.60 -13.02
CA PRO A 169 -10.54 3.24 -13.17
C PRO A 169 -9.02 3.24 -13.14
N LEU A 170 -8.44 2.16 -12.63
CA LEU A 170 -7.02 1.92 -12.82
C LEU A 170 -6.74 1.76 -14.32
N PRO A 171 -5.69 2.40 -14.85
CA PRO A 171 -5.29 2.16 -16.24
C PRO A 171 -4.96 0.68 -16.43
N GLU A 172 -5.18 0.15 -17.64
CA GLU A 172 -4.73 -1.19 -18.04
C GLU A 172 -3.20 -1.20 -18.21
N LEU A 173 -2.48 -0.85 -17.16
CA LEU A 173 -1.03 -0.87 -17.12
C LEU A 173 -0.58 -2.31 -17.09
N HIS A 174 -0.40 -2.89 -18.28
CA HIS A 174 0.04 -4.26 -18.46
C HIS A 174 -0.70 -5.21 -17.52
N ARG A 175 -1.90 -5.61 -17.91
CA ARG A 175 -2.17 -7.04 -17.78
C ARG A 175 -0.94 -7.68 -18.42
N PRO A 176 -0.11 -8.49 -17.74
CA PRO A 176 0.78 -9.34 -18.50
C PRO A 176 -0.17 -10.01 -19.47
N THR A 177 -0.01 -9.74 -20.76
CA THR A 177 -0.68 -10.56 -21.76
C THR A 177 -0.23 -11.94 -21.34
N LEU A 178 -1.13 -12.67 -20.70
CA LEU A 178 -1.04 -14.10 -20.65
C LEU A 178 -1.16 -14.43 -22.13
N LEU A 179 -0.03 -14.33 -22.84
CA LEU A 179 0.16 -15.09 -24.05
C LEU A 179 -0.35 -16.46 -23.64
N PRO A 180 -1.36 -17.01 -24.34
CA PRO A 180 -1.82 -18.35 -24.04
C PRO A 180 -0.55 -19.16 -23.87
N ILE A 181 -0.29 -19.61 -22.64
CA ILE A 181 0.76 -20.59 -22.43
C ILE A 181 0.26 -21.71 -23.31
N ASP A 182 0.99 -21.96 -24.40
CA ASP A 182 0.66 -23.06 -25.28
C ASP A 182 0.87 -24.31 -24.44
N VAL A 183 -0.19 -24.73 -23.74
CA VAL A 183 -0.19 -25.85 -22.79
C VAL A 183 -0.06 -27.19 -23.52
N ASN A 184 0.36 -27.18 -24.78
CA ASN A 184 0.44 -28.38 -25.57
C ASN A 184 1.76 -28.51 -26.32
N ARG A 185 2.78 -29.00 -25.60
CA ARG A 185 3.58 -30.13 -26.09
C ARG A 185 4.20 -30.92 -24.95
N HIS A 186 3.50 -32.00 -24.60
CA HIS A 186 4.08 -33.26 -24.13
C HIS A 186 5.15 -33.18 -23.04
N GLN A 187 4.87 -32.54 -21.91
CA GLN A 187 5.45 -33.03 -20.66
C GLN A 187 4.43 -33.97 -20.06
N ARG A 188 4.57 -35.28 -20.36
CA ARG A 188 3.96 -36.33 -19.54
C ARG A 188 4.46 -36.05 -18.13
N VAL A 189 3.59 -35.50 -17.28
CA VAL A 189 3.83 -35.49 -15.84
C VAL A 189 3.90 -36.95 -15.47
N MET A 190 5.12 -37.46 -15.30
CA MET A 190 5.32 -38.78 -14.74
C MET A 190 4.66 -38.75 -13.37
N PRO A 191 3.72 -39.64 -13.07
CA PRO A 191 3.25 -39.78 -11.70
C PRO A 191 4.49 -39.99 -10.85
N LEU A 192 4.71 -39.10 -9.88
CA LEU A 192 5.67 -39.39 -8.83
C LEU A 192 5.04 -40.55 -8.08
N GLU A 193 5.45 -41.78 -8.40
CA GLU A 193 5.02 -42.97 -7.68
C GLU A 193 5.43 -42.75 -6.23
N SER A 194 4.43 -42.48 -5.39
CA SER A 194 4.62 -42.44 -3.96
C SER A 194 5.07 -43.84 -3.55
N LEU A 195 6.31 -43.97 -3.09
CA LEU A 195 6.83 -45.22 -2.50
C LEU A 195 6.14 -45.57 -1.16
N GLN A 196 5.09 -44.85 -0.78
CA GLN A 196 4.31 -45.15 0.40
C GLN A 196 3.40 -46.33 0.13
N HIS A 197 3.58 -47.39 0.92
CA HIS A 197 2.63 -48.48 0.95
C HIS A 197 1.25 -47.98 1.41
N PRO A 198 0.16 -48.50 0.82
CA PRO A 198 -1.18 -48.19 1.30
C PRO A 198 -1.30 -48.55 2.78
N LEU A 199 -2.09 -47.77 3.54
CA LEU A 199 -2.25 -47.91 5.00
C LEU A 199 -2.64 -49.33 5.44
N SER A 200 -3.29 -50.10 4.57
CA SER A 200 -3.62 -51.51 4.79
C SER A 200 -2.40 -52.41 5.05
N VAL A 201 -1.24 -52.08 4.47
CA VAL A 201 0.01 -52.83 4.69
C VAL A 201 0.52 -52.65 6.12
N TYR A 202 0.39 -51.45 6.68
CA TYR A 202 0.76 -51.19 8.08
C TYR A 202 -0.21 -51.87 9.05
N ASN A 203 -1.51 -51.89 8.73
CA ASN A 203 -2.50 -52.60 9.55
C ASN A 203 -2.21 -54.11 9.61
N ALA A 204 -1.89 -54.73 8.48
CA ALA A 204 -1.52 -56.16 8.45
C ALA A 204 -0.25 -56.49 9.24
N LEU A 205 0.75 -55.60 9.25
CA LEU A 205 1.97 -55.77 10.04
C LEU A 205 1.74 -55.57 11.55
N LEU A 206 0.77 -54.75 11.92
CA LEU A 206 0.37 -54.53 13.31
C LEU A 206 -0.48 -55.68 13.87
N GLU A 207 -1.32 -56.30 13.03
CA GLU A 207 -2.17 -57.44 13.42
C GLU A 207 -1.38 -58.77 13.52
N ALA A 208 -0.26 -58.91 12.81
CA ALA A 208 0.59 -60.11 12.88
C ALA A 208 1.46 -60.22 14.15
N ARG A 209 1.31 -59.30 15.12
CA ARG A 209 2.04 -59.28 16.40
C ARG A 209 1.16 -59.45 17.64
N ALA A 210 -0.09 -59.90 17.48
CA ALA A 210 -0.99 -60.30 18.57
C ALA A 210 -1.06 -61.82 18.71
#